data_AF-B0MS71-F1
#
_entry.id   AF-B0MS71-F1
#
_cell.length_a   1.000
_cell.length_b   1.000
_cell.length_c   1.000
_cell.angle_alpha   90.00
_cell.angle_beta   90.00
_cell.angle_gamma   90.00
#
_symmetry.space_group_name_H-M   'P 1'
#
loop_
_entity.id
_entity.type
_entity.pdbx_description
1 polymer ?
#
loop_
_entity_poly.entity_id
_entity_poly.type
_entity_poly.pdbx_seq_one_letter_code
_entity_poly.pdbx_strand_id
1 'polypeptide(L)'
;MNDCVYVFESFIDAMSHANLYKIKYGNKDAWKLHNRLALGGTADTALMELLKRKPNIRNICLCLDNDSAGRAASATIRQKLMSMGYMNVYERFSREKDYNEELMMVRKTEI
;
A
#
# COMPACT_ATOMS: atom_id res chain seq x y z
N MET A 1 -15.72 9.86 -4.78
CA MET A 1 -14.94 9.36 -3.62
C MET A 1 -14.14 8.16 -4.10
N ASN A 2 -12.84 8.09 -3.80
CA ASN A 2 -12.00 6.94 -4.15
C ASN A 2 -12.49 5.68 -3.39
N ASP A 3 -12.83 4.63 -4.14
CA ASP A 3 -13.22 3.30 -3.62
C ASP A 3 -12.02 2.35 -3.46
N CYS A 4 -10.80 2.89 -3.63
CA CYS A 4 -9.55 2.16 -3.56
C CYS A 4 -8.70 2.59 -2.35
N VAL A 5 -8.05 1.63 -1.68
CA VAL A 5 -7.05 1.87 -0.64
C VAL A 5 -5.77 1.09 -0.91
N TYR A 6 -4.63 1.76 -0.73
CA TYR A 6 -3.30 1.16 -0.76
C TYR A 6 -2.84 0.91 0.68
N VAL A 7 -2.44 -0.31 0.99
CA VAL A 7 -2.15 -0.77 2.35
C VAL A 7 -0.68 -1.10 2.47
N PHE A 8 0.04 -0.43 3.36
CA PHE A 8 1.48 -0.54 3.55
C PHE A 8 1.80 -1.15 4.91
N GLU A 9 2.94 -1.82 5.00
CA GLU A 9 3.43 -2.39 6.26
C GLU A 9 3.73 -1.28 7.28
N SER A 10 4.45 -0.24 6.86
CA SER A 10 4.86 0.86 7.72
C SER A 10 4.37 2.24 7.25
N PHE A 11 4.47 3.22 8.14
CA PHE A 11 4.14 4.62 7.83
C PHE A 11 5.14 5.24 6.85
N ILE A 12 6.42 4.85 6.93
CA ILE A 12 7.44 5.39 6.04
C ILE A 12 7.20 4.94 4.60
N ASP A 13 6.76 3.69 4.38
CA ASP A 13 6.42 3.19 3.05
C ASP A 13 5.23 3.90 2.43
N ALA A 14 4.18 4.16 3.21
CA ALA A 14 3.03 4.94 2.74
C ALA A 14 3.45 6.36 2.29
N MET A 15 4.34 7.01 3.05
CA MET A 15 4.88 8.33 2.68
C MET A 15 5.82 8.26 1.48
N SER A 16 6.61 7.20 1.36
CA SER A 16 7.51 6.98 0.23
C SER A 16 6.73 6.74 -1.06
N HIS A 17 5.67 5.94 -1.01
CA HIS A 17 4.73 5.78 -2.13
C HIS A 17 4.09 7.12 -2.55
N ALA A 18 3.75 8.00 -1.61
CA ALA A 18 3.25 9.34 -1.93
C ALA A 18 4.30 10.19 -2.69
N ASN A 19 5.56 10.12 -2.28
CA ASN A 19 6.66 10.83 -2.94
C ASN A 19 6.98 10.25 -4.31
N LEU A 20 7.01 8.92 -4.45
CA LEU A 20 7.22 8.23 -5.73
C LEU A 20 6.16 8.67 -6.76
N TYR A 21 4.90 8.83 -6.36
CA TYR A 21 3.85 9.35 -7.24
C TYR A 21 4.06 10.84 -7.58
N LYS A 22 4.49 11.67 -6.62
CA LYS A 22 4.86 13.06 -6.91
C LYS A 22 5.95 13.14 -7.99
N ILE A 23 7.00 12.32 -7.87
CA ILE A 23 8.11 12.25 -8.84
C ILE A 23 7.59 11.74 -10.19
N LYS A 24 6.94 10.58 -10.20
CA LYS A 24 6.44 9.91 -11.42
C LYS A 24 5.54 10.80 -12.28
N TYR A 25 4.67 11.60 -11.66
CA TYR A 25 3.73 12.47 -12.38
C TYR A 25 4.21 13.91 -12.51
N GLY A 26 5.38 14.28 -11.97
CA GLY A 26 5.85 15.67 -11.94
C GLY A 26 4.89 16.63 -11.24
N ASN A 27 4.01 16.12 -10.37
CA ASN A 27 2.89 16.88 -9.79
C ASN A 27 2.94 16.83 -8.25
N LYS A 28 3.09 18.01 -7.63
CA LYS A 28 3.13 18.17 -6.16
C LYS A 28 1.88 17.69 -5.43
N ASP A 29 0.74 17.58 -6.11
CA ASP A 29 -0.54 17.13 -5.55
C ASP A 29 -0.86 15.67 -5.88
N ALA A 30 0.01 14.95 -6.61
CA ALA A 30 -0.20 13.54 -6.97
C ALA A 30 -0.34 12.62 -5.75
N TRP A 31 0.16 13.02 -4.58
CA TRP A 31 -0.06 12.29 -3.34
C TRP A 31 -1.55 12.17 -2.97
N LYS A 32 -2.39 13.14 -3.36
CA LYS A 32 -3.84 13.13 -3.05
C LYS A 32 -4.64 12.11 -3.87
N LEU A 33 -4.04 11.53 -4.91
CA LEU A 33 -4.72 10.60 -5.82
C LEU A 33 -5.13 9.28 -5.18
N HIS A 34 -4.50 8.89 -4.07
CA HIS A 34 -4.70 7.58 -3.46
C HIS A 34 -4.94 7.69 -1.95
N ASN A 35 -5.90 6.91 -1.46
CA ASN A 35 -6.01 6.63 -0.03
C ASN A 35 -4.88 5.67 0.34
N ARG A 36 -4.17 5.96 1.44
CA ARG A 36 -3.09 5.12 1.96
C ARG A 36 -3.39 4.76 3.42
N LEU A 37 -3.19 3.51 3.76
CA LEU A 37 -3.29 2.98 5.12
C LEU A 37 -1.95 2.33 5.46
N ALA A 38 -1.41 2.63 6.63
CA ALA A 38 -0.27 1.89 7.19
C ALA A 38 -0.77 0.94 8.29
N LEU A 39 -0.29 -0.30 8.28
CA LEU A 39 -0.67 -1.32 9.27
C LEU A 39 0.12 -1.21 10.57
N GLY A 40 1.37 -0.72 10.51
CA GLY A 40 2.29 -0.73 11.66
C GLY A 40 2.89 -2.12 11.92
N GLY A 41 3.16 -2.87 10.84
CA GLY A 41 3.57 -4.27 10.86
C GLY A 41 2.69 -5.11 9.91
N THR A 42 2.60 -6.42 10.17
CA THR A 42 1.89 -7.37 9.29
C THR A 42 0.46 -7.69 9.73
N ALA A 43 0.00 -7.13 10.86
CA ALA A 43 -1.34 -7.35 11.38
C ALA A 43 -2.39 -6.54 10.59
N ASP A 44 -3.50 -7.18 10.24
CA ASP A 44 -4.54 -6.59 9.39
C ASP A 44 -5.63 -5.83 10.16
N THR A 45 -5.48 -5.69 11.47
CA THR A 45 -6.46 -5.05 12.37
C THR A 45 -6.86 -3.65 11.89
N ALA A 46 -5.88 -2.84 11.46
CA ALA A 46 -6.13 -1.49 10.95
C ALA A 46 -6.95 -1.50 9.65
N LEU A 47 -6.68 -2.46 8.76
CA LEU A 47 -7.43 -2.62 7.51
C LEU A 47 -8.86 -3.05 7.78
N MET A 48 -9.06 -4.02 8.66
CA MET A 48 -10.40 -4.51 9.03
C MET A 48 -11.25 -3.40 9.65
N GLU A 49 -10.65 -2.57 10.51
CA GLU A 49 -11.35 -1.42 11.10
C GLU A 49 -11.69 -0.36 10.06
N LEU A 50 -10.77 -0.08 9.12
CA LEU A 50 -11.05 0.83 8.01
C LEU A 50 -12.24 0.36 7.17
N LEU A 51 -12.25 -0.92 6.78
CA LEU A 51 -13.30 -1.50 5.94
C LEU A 51 -14.68 -1.48 6.62
N LYS A 52 -14.74 -1.67 7.94
CA LYS A 52 -15.97 -1.49 8.71
C LYS A 52 -16.48 -0.04 8.68
N ARG A 53 -15.57 0.93 8.82
CA ARG A 53 -15.92 2.37 8.85
C ARG A 53 -16.19 2.96 7.48
N LYS A 54 -15.64 2.37 6.42
CA LYS A 54 -15.68 2.86 5.04
C LYS A 54 -16.18 1.75 4.09
N PRO A 55 -17.48 1.39 4.15
CA PRO A 55 -18.06 0.32 3.34
C PRO A 55 -18.05 0.62 1.83
N ASN A 56 -17.72 1.85 1.42
CA ASN A 56 -17.55 2.24 0.04
C ASN A 56 -16.23 1.74 -0.59
N ILE A 57 -15.26 1.28 0.22
CA ILE A 57 -14.01 0.73 -0.29
C ILE A 57 -14.29 -0.65 -0.87
N ARG A 58 -13.93 -0.85 -2.13
CA ARG A 58 -14.10 -2.11 -2.87
C ARG A 58 -12.80 -2.64 -3.46
N ASN A 59 -11.84 -1.75 -3.69
CA ASN A 59 -10.55 -2.08 -4.27
C ASN A 59 -9.45 -1.95 -3.21
N ILE A 60 -8.64 -2.99 -3.05
CA ILE A 60 -7.60 -3.04 -2.02
C ILE A 60 -6.30 -3.41 -2.72
N CYS A 61 -5.26 -2.57 -2.55
CA CYS A 61 -3.93 -2.83 -3.06
C CYS A 61 -2.98 -3.05 -1.88
N LEU A 62 -2.59 -4.29 -1.64
CA LEU A 62 -1.63 -4.68 -0.61
C LEU A 62 -0.21 -4.37 -1.11
N CYS A 63 0.47 -3.53 -0.36
CA CYS A 63 1.77 -2.94 -0.67
C CYS A 63 2.75 -3.14 0.50
N LEU A 64 2.74 -4.33 1.11
CA LEU A 64 3.68 -4.71 2.16
C LEU A 64 5.07 -4.96 1.57
N ASP A 65 6.03 -5.17 2.46
CA ASP A 65 7.44 -5.35 2.11
C ASP A 65 7.64 -6.50 1.12
N ASN A 66 8.61 -6.31 0.24
CA ASN A 66 9.06 -7.26 -0.76
C ASN A 66 10.05 -8.28 -0.15
N ASP A 67 9.74 -8.78 1.03
CA ASP A 67 10.46 -9.86 1.67
C ASP A 67 9.54 -11.05 1.97
N SER A 68 10.09 -12.12 2.52
CA SER A 68 9.33 -13.34 2.79
C SER A 68 8.17 -13.10 3.77
N ALA A 69 8.35 -12.22 4.77
CA ALA A 69 7.34 -11.95 5.78
C ALA A 69 6.21 -11.07 5.22
N GLY A 70 6.56 -9.97 4.53
CA GLY A 70 5.59 -9.07 3.91
C GLY A 70 4.76 -9.75 2.81
N ARG A 71 5.40 -10.63 2.02
CA ARG A 71 4.69 -11.44 0.99
C ARG A 71 3.75 -12.47 1.61
N ALA A 72 4.19 -13.19 2.65
CA ALA A 72 3.33 -14.15 3.34
C ALA A 72 2.13 -13.47 4.02
N ALA A 73 2.36 -12.30 4.63
CA ALA A 73 1.31 -11.48 5.21
C ALA A 73 0.33 -10.98 4.13
N SER A 74 0.82 -10.47 3.00
CA SER A 74 -0.03 -10.04 1.87
C SER A 74 -0.92 -11.17 1.36
N ALA A 75 -0.37 -12.37 1.18
CA ALA A 75 -1.14 -13.53 0.74
C ALA A 75 -2.22 -13.92 1.77
N THR A 76 -1.88 -13.91 3.06
CA THR A 76 -2.81 -14.24 4.15
C THR A 76 -3.96 -13.22 4.22
N ILE A 77 -3.64 -11.94 4.16
CA ILE A 77 -4.63 -10.85 4.17
C ILE A 77 -5.52 -10.94 2.93
N ARG A 78 -4.94 -11.19 1.76
CA ARG A 78 -5.68 -11.35 0.50
C ARG A 78 -6.69 -12.49 0.58
N GLN A 79 -6.29 -13.66 1.07
CA GLN A 79 -7.20 -14.80 1.22
C GLN A 79 -8.36 -14.49 2.18
N LYS A 80 -8.06 -13.83 3.31
CA LYS A 80 -9.08 -13.40 4.27
C LYS A 80 -10.06 -12.39 3.66
N LEU A 81 -9.58 -11.42 2.91
CA LEU A 81 -10.43 -10.44 2.23
C LEU A 81 -11.33 -11.10 1.17
N MET A 82 -10.78 -12.05 0.41
CA MET A 82 -11.55 -12.80 -0.59
C MET A 82 -12.65 -13.65 0.05
N SER A 83 -12.39 -14.30 1.19
CA SER A 83 -13.42 -15.06 1.91
C SER A 83 -14.52 -14.17 2.50
N MET A 84 -14.21 -12.89 2.75
CA MET A 84 -15.18 -11.86 3.14
C MET A 84 -15.94 -11.24 1.96
N GLY A 85 -15.66 -11.65 0.71
CA GLY A 85 -16.34 -11.18 -0.50
C GLY A 85 -15.67 -10.01 -1.22
N TYR A 86 -14.46 -9.60 -0.82
CA TYR A 86 -13.69 -8.61 -1.57
C TYR A 86 -13.00 -9.26 -2.78
N MET A 87 -13.52 -9.00 -3.98
CA MET A 87 -13.01 -9.59 -5.21
C MET A 87 -11.81 -8.84 -5.80
N ASN A 88 -11.71 -7.53 -5.55
CA ASN A 88 -10.68 -6.66 -6.13
C ASN A 88 -9.53 -6.42 -5.14
N VAL A 89 -8.78 -7.48 -4.85
CA VAL A 89 -7.60 -7.42 -3.98
C VAL A 89 -6.34 -7.71 -4.79
N TYR A 90 -5.46 -6.72 -4.86
CA TYR A 90 -4.22 -6.76 -5.65
C TYR A 90 -3.01 -6.71 -4.73
N GLU A 91 -1.91 -7.30 -5.17
CA GLU A 91 -0.61 -7.20 -4.51
C GLU A 91 0.33 -6.37 -5.39
N ARG A 92 0.98 -5.35 -4.82
CA ARG A 92 2.00 -4.54 -5.47
C ARG A 92 3.20 -4.36 -4.55
N PHE A 93 4.28 -5.03 -4.89
CA PHE A 93 5.54 -4.91 -4.18
C PHE A 93 6.40 -3.80 -4.78
N SER A 94 7.23 -3.21 -3.93
CA SER A 94 8.29 -2.30 -4.37
C SER A 94 9.30 -3.04 -5.26
N ARG A 95 10.09 -2.29 -6.05
CA ARG A 95 11.23 -2.86 -6.80
C ARG A 95 12.38 -3.29 -5.90
N GLU A 96 12.56 -2.59 -4.78
CA GLU A 96 13.52 -2.90 -3.72
C GLU A 96 12.84 -3.68 -2.60
N LYS A 97 13.50 -3.80 -1.44
CA LYS A 97 12.92 -4.47 -0.27
C LYS A 97 11.63 -3.80 0.21
N ASP A 98 11.60 -2.47 0.25
CA ASP A 98 10.43 -1.68 0.68
C ASP A 98 10.31 -0.38 -0.14
N TYR A 99 9.18 0.32 0.01
CA TYR A 99 8.92 1.52 -0.79
C TYR A 99 9.85 2.68 -0.42
N ASN A 100 10.38 2.70 0.81
CA ASN A 100 11.38 3.67 1.22
C ASN A 100 12.72 3.45 0.53
N GLU A 101 13.19 2.22 0.45
CA GLU A 101 14.38 1.85 -0.31
C GLU A 101 14.22 2.18 -1.80
N GLU A 102 13.05 1.88 -2.39
CA GLU A 102 12.77 2.26 -3.79
C GLU A 102 12.86 3.79 -3.99
N LEU A 103 12.28 4.58 -3.08
CA LEU A 103 12.39 6.04 -3.15
C LEU A 103 13.85 6.52 -3.04
N MET A 104 14.63 5.90 -2.16
CA MET A 104 16.05 6.23 -2.02
C MET A 104 16.84 5.92 -3.29
N MET A 105 16.54 4.81 -3.98
CA MET A 105 17.19 4.47 -5.26
C MET A 105 16.78 5.41 -6.40
N VAL A 106 15.50 5.77 -6.51
CA VAL A 106 15.02 6.75 -7.50
C VAL A 106 15.74 8.08 -7.32
N ARG A 107 15.83 8.59 -6.09
CA ARG A 107 16.51 9.86 -5.79
C ARG A 107 18.01 9.83 -6.05
N LYS A 108 18.68 8.69 -5.86
CA LYS A 108 20.10 8.55 -6.20
C LYS A 108 20.34 8.56 -7.70
N THR A 109 19.37 8.12 -8.49
CA THR A 109 19.47 8.07 -9.97
C THR A 109 19.16 9.44 -10.60
N GLU A 110 18.51 10.34 -9.86
CA GLU A 110 18.27 11.74 -10.25
C GLU A 110 19.49 12.67 -10.03
N ILE A 111 20.53 12.17 -9.34
CA ILE A 111 21.81 12.86 -9.08
C ILE A 111 22.87 12.32 -10.04
#